data_AF-A0A3R7V0Y0-F1
#
_entry.id   AF-A0A3R7V0Y0-F1
#
_cell.length_a   1.000
_cell.length_b   1.000
_cell.length_c   1.000
_cell.angle_alpha   90.00
_cell.angle_beta   90.00
_cell.angle_gamma   90.00
#
_symmetry.space_group_name_H-M   'P 1'
#
loop_
_entity.id
_entity.type
_entity.pdbx_description
1 polymer ?
#
loop_
_entity_poly.entity_id
_entity_poly.type
_entity_poly.pdbx_seq_one_letter_code
_entity_poly.pdbx_strand_id
1 'polypeptide(L)'
;MRWATSWSCFGRAHSCCGCCSQWTCPTPRPSQESRPMSSSSDSATLAVLVRQDLGMSAGKIAAQTAHAAVACSLKARKEASALFARWRSEHGRIVVLGVEDLEALEVHLEDAQAHRLVHHAVSDAGRTEVAPGTVTVLGIGPAPSSVLEVLVGRLEAL
;
A
#
# COMPACT_ATOMS: atom_id res chain seq x y z
N MET A 1 -11.82 -44.61 24.59
CA MET A 1 -13.28 -44.79 24.50
C MET A 1 -13.96 -43.60 25.16
N ARG A 2 -14.87 -42.94 24.43
CA ARG A 2 -16.07 -42.18 24.87
C ARG A 2 -15.95 -41.11 25.98
N TRP A 3 -16.64 -39.97 26.00
CA TRP A 3 -17.62 -39.26 25.18
C TRP A 3 -17.68 -37.79 25.68
N ALA A 4 -18.21 -36.89 24.84
CA ALA A 4 -19.11 -35.75 25.07
C ALA A 4 -19.26 -35.14 26.50
N THR A 5 -19.52 -33.85 26.74
CA THR A 5 -20.46 -32.93 26.05
C THR A 5 -20.31 -31.52 26.65
N SER A 6 -20.69 -30.51 25.84
CA SER A 6 -21.06 -29.13 26.16
C SER A 6 -21.57 -28.87 27.58
N TRP A 7 -21.16 -27.75 28.20
CA TRP A 7 -21.98 -26.90 29.09
C TRP A 7 -21.69 -25.42 28.85
N SER A 8 -22.79 -24.67 28.73
CA SER A 8 -22.89 -23.22 28.62
C SER A 8 -22.82 -22.57 30.01
N CYS A 9 -21.90 -21.63 30.20
CA CYS A 9 -21.84 -20.81 31.41
C CYS A 9 -22.66 -19.52 31.23
N PHE A 10 -23.82 -19.47 31.88
CA PHE A 10 -24.52 -18.24 32.26
C PHE A 10 -24.30 -18.07 33.77
N GLY A 11 -23.55 -17.06 34.20
CA GLY A 11 -23.23 -16.91 35.63
C GLY A 11 -22.53 -15.60 35.97
N ARG A 12 -23.23 -14.80 36.77
CA ARG A 12 -22.83 -13.51 37.35
C ARG A 12 -21.48 -13.54 38.08
N ALA A 13 -20.81 -12.40 38.01
CA ALA A 13 -19.70 -12.01 38.87
C ALA A 13 -20.05 -12.17 40.36
N HIS A 14 -19.11 -12.65 41.17
CA HIS A 14 -18.62 -12.02 42.42
C HIS A 14 -17.54 -12.89 43.07
N SER A 15 -16.65 -12.23 43.81
CA SER A 15 -15.53 -12.71 44.64
C SER A 15 -14.22 -13.07 43.91
N CYS A 16 -13.30 -12.10 43.95
CA CYS A 16 -11.87 -12.35 43.90
C CYS A 16 -11.47 -13.29 45.04
N CYS A 17 -10.84 -14.42 44.72
CA CYS A 17 -10.01 -15.18 45.65
C CYS A 17 -8.60 -15.24 45.06
N GLY A 18 -7.62 -14.92 45.90
CA GLY A 18 -6.26 -14.60 45.51
C GLY A 18 -5.42 -15.79 45.04
N CYS A 19 -4.19 -15.41 44.67
CA CYS A 19 -3.06 -16.26 44.26
C CYS A 19 -3.00 -16.60 42.76
N CYS A 20 -2.44 -15.67 41.97
CA CYS A 20 -1.61 -16.03 40.81
C CYS A 20 -0.70 -14.85 40.45
N SER A 21 0.33 -14.61 41.25
CA SER A 21 1.47 -13.81 40.83
C SER A 21 2.20 -14.57 39.72
N GLN A 22 2.35 -13.90 38.56
CA GLN A 22 3.14 -14.31 37.38
C GLN A 22 2.42 -15.11 36.29
N TRP A 23 1.25 -14.65 35.83
CA TRP A 23 0.80 -14.90 34.45
C TRP A 23 0.04 -13.66 33.95
N THR A 24 0.66 -12.85 33.08
CA THR A 24 -0.05 -11.79 32.38
C THR A 24 -0.92 -12.41 31.30
N CYS A 25 -2.24 -12.35 31.44
CA CYS A 25 -3.15 -12.66 30.35
C CYS A 25 -2.78 -11.80 29.13
N PRO A 26 -2.54 -12.37 27.94
CA PRO A 26 -2.46 -11.56 26.72
C PRO A 26 -3.81 -10.87 26.57
N THR A 27 -3.80 -9.54 26.61
CA THR A 27 -5.00 -8.75 26.36
C THR A 27 -5.53 -9.13 24.98
N PRO A 28 -6.83 -9.42 24.83
CA PRO A 28 -7.40 -9.53 23.50
C PRO A 28 -7.17 -8.19 22.81
N ARG A 29 -6.39 -8.22 21.73
CA ARG A 29 -6.14 -7.08 20.85
C ARG A 29 -7.51 -6.49 20.50
N PRO A 30 -7.75 -5.18 20.68
CA PRO A 30 -9.06 -4.62 20.40
C PRO A 30 -9.44 -5.02 18.97
N SER A 31 -10.55 -5.76 18.87
CA SER A 31 -11.21 -6.05 17.60
C SER A 31 -11.31 -4.73 16.87
N GLN A 32 -10.78 -4.68 15.64
CA GLN A 32 -10.89 -3.52 14.77
C GLN A 32 -12.37 -3.26 14.52
N GLU A 33 -12.94 -2.44 15.38
CA GLU A 33 -14.22 -1.79 15.19
C GLU A 33 -14.10 -1.04 13.86
N SER A 34 -14.90 -1.47 12.89
CA SER A 34 -14.98 -0.90 11.56
C SER A 34 -15.09 0.62 11.68
N ARG A 35 -14.01 1.34 11.33
CA ARG A 35 -14.02 2.80 11.28
C ARG A 35 -15.23 3.20 10.44
N PRO A 36 -16.17 3.99 10.97
CA PRO A 36 -17.27 4.48 10.17
C PRO A 36 -16.65 5.23 8.99
N MET A 37 -17.12 4.91 7.78
CA MET A 37 -16.74 5.63 6.57
C MET A 37 -17.19 7.09 6.72
N SER A 38 -16.35 7.90 7.34
CA SER A 38 -16.53 9.34 7.40
C SER A 38 -16.55 9.83 5.96
N SER A 39 -17.58 10.59 5.60
CA SER A 39 -17.73 11.29 4.32
C SER A 39 -16.72 12.44 4.18
N SER A 40 -15.46 12.18 4.52
CA SER A 40 -14.31 13.04 4.30
C SER A 40 -13.78 12.75 2.91
N SER A 41 -13.70 13.78 2.07
CA SER A 41 -13.10 13.74 0.74
C SER A 41 -11.81 12.92 0.73
N ASP A 42 -11.82 11.72 0.13
CA ASP A 42 -10.68 10.78 0.13
C ASP A 42 -9.51 11.28 -0.71
N SER A 43 -8.45 11.82 -0.09
CA SER A 43 -7.36 12.52 -0.79
C SER A 43 -6.82 11.75 -2.00
N ALA A 44 -6.39 12.43 -3.05
CA ALA A 44 -5.74 11.77 -4.17
C ALA A 44 -4.22 11.72 -3.92
N THR A 45 -3.62 10.55 -4.15
CA THR A 45 -2.18 10.31 -3.99
C THR A 45 -1.64 9.60 -5.23
N LEU A 46 -0.36 9.81 -5.56
CA LEU A 46 0.36 9.03 -6.56
C LEU A 46 1.39 8.15 -5.83
N ALA A 47 1.34 6.84 -6.05
CA ALA A 47 2.31 5.90 -5.50
C ALA A 47 3.37 5.55 -6.56
N VAL A 48 4.64 5.47 -6.15
CA VAL A 48 5.73 4.97 -6.98
C VAL A 48 6.36 3.79 -6.27
N LEU A 49 6.31 2.63 -6.90
CA LEU A 49 6.92 1.39 -6.42
C LEU A 49 8.31 1.27 -7.02
N VAL A 50 9.32 1.04 -6.17
CA VAL A 50 10.72 0.96 -6.55
C VAL A 50 11.27 -0.41 -6.19
N ARG A 51 11.87 -1.06 -7.17
CA ARG A 51 12.56 -2.34 -6.99
C ARG A 51 13.80 -2.20 -6.12
N GLN A 52 13.84 -2.96 -5.03
CA GLN A 52 14.96 -2.98 -4.08
C GLN A 52 16.08 -3.94 -4.51
N ASP A 53 15.76 -5.02 -5.23
CA ASP A 53 16.74 -6.00 -5.74
C ASP A 53 17.81 -5.40 -6.66
N LEU A 54 17.51 -4.28 -7.32
CA LEU A 54 18.42 -3.63 -8.27
C LEU A 54 19.54 -2.80 -7.61
N GLY A 55 19.52 -2.61 -6.29
CA GLY A 55 20.57 -1.89 -5.56
C GLY A 55 20.84 -0.46 -6.09
N MET A 56 19.81 0.21 -6.61
CA MET A 56 19.96 1.52 -7.27
C MET A 56 20.44 2.60 -6.29
N SER A 57 21.34 3.47 -6.77
CA SER A 57 21.73 4.66 -6.01
C SER A 57 20.55 5.62 -5.78
N ALA A 58 20.59 6.40 -4.69
CA ALA A 58 19.54 7.36 -4.34
C ALA A 58 19.23 8.36 -5.48
N GLY A 59 20.25 8.81 -6.20
CA GLY A 59 20.08 9.71 -7.35
C GLY A 59 19.32 9.05 -8.50
N LYS A 60 19.58 7.77 -8.78
CA LYS A 60 18.86 7.00 -9.81
C LYS A 60 17.41 6.76 -9.39
N ILE A 61 17.17 6.41 -8.13
CA ILE A 61 15.82 6.25 -7.58
C ILE A 61 15.02 7.55 -7.73
N ALA A 62 15.60 8.69 -7.38
CA ALA A 62 14.96 10.00 -7.53
C ALA A 62 14.60 10.31 -8.99
N ALA A 63 15.53 10.07 -9.92
CA ALA A 63 15.29 10.30 -11.35
C ALA A 63 14.17 9.39 -11.91
N GLN A 64 14.20 8.10 -11.59
CA GLN A 64 13.18 7.16 -12.05
C GLN A 64 11.81 7.45 -11.43
N THR A 65 11.77 7.82 -10.15
CA THR A 65 10.55 8.25 -9.47
C THR A 65 9.94 9.48 -10.15
N ALA A 66 10.77 10.46 -10.50
CA ALA A 66 10.33 11.64 -11.23
C ALA A 66 9.78 11.28 -12.62
N HIS A 67 10.43 10.39 -13.36
CA HIS A 67 9.94 9.90 -14.66
C HIS A 67 8.57 9.23 -14.52
N ALA A 68 8.39 8.34 -13.54
CA ALA A 68 7.12 7.66 -13.29
C ALA A 68 6.01 8.65 -12.92
N ALA A 69 6.30 9.60 -12.03
CA ALA A 69 5.34 10.61 -11.59
C ALA A 69 4.91 11.53 -12.74
N VAL A 70 5.86 12.00 -13.57
CA VAL A 70 5.54 12.83 -14.75
C VAL A 70 4.69 12.07 -15.74
N ALA A 71 5.07 10.83 -16.09
CA ALA A 71 4.31 10.01 -17.03
C ALA A 71 2.88 9.74 -16.55
N CYS A 72 2.73 9.34 -15.28
CA CYS A 72 1.43 9.12 -14.65
C CYS A 72 0.59 10.39 -14.60
N SER A 73 1.19 11.54 -14.24
CA SER A 73 0.48 12.82 -14.18
C SER A 73 -0.05 13.27 -15.56
N LEU A 74 0.75 13.09 -16.62
CA LEU A 74 0.35 13.43 -18.00
C LEU A 74 -0.74 12.51 -18.51
N LYS A 75 -0.68 11.22 -18.17
CA LYS A 75 -1.70 10.22 -18.49
C LYS A 75 -3.00 10.52 -17.75
N ALA A 76 -2.93 10.76 -16.44
CA ALA A 76 -4.07 11.13 -15.61
C ALA A 76 -4.74 12.43 -16.04
N ARG A 77 -3.97 13.43 -16.51
CA ARG A 77 -4.55 14.67 -17.05
C ARG A 77 -5.50 14.40 -18.23
N LYS A 78 -5.24 13.36 -19.03
CA LYS A 78 -6.06 12.97 -20.19
C LYS A 78 -7.17 11.99 -19.82
N GLU A 79 -6.85 10.96 -19.05
CA GLU A 79 -7.73 9.82 -18.80
C GLU A 79 -8.57 9.97 -17.51
N ALA A 80 -8.08 10.74 -16.54
CA ALA A 80 -8.67 10.88 -15.20
C ALA A 80 -8.58 12.33 -14.70
N SER A 81 -9.03 13.29 -15.52
CA SER A 81 -8.83 14.73 -15.30
C SER A 81 -9.33 15.25 -13.95
N ALA A 82 -10.44 14.71 -13.44
CA ALA A 82 -10.98 15.05 -12.12
C ALA A 82 -10.05 14.62 -10.98
N LEU A 83 -9.50 13.39 -11.03
CA LEU A 83 -8.53 12.90 -10.05
C LEU A 83 -7.21 13.66 -10.14
N PHE A 84 -6.75 13.98 -11.36
CA PHE A 84 -5.57 14.80 -11.56
C PHE A 84 -5.74 16.22 -10.98
N ALA A 85 -6.87 16.89 -11.27
CA ALA A 85 -7.15 18.23 -10.75
C ALA A 85 -7.19 18.23 -9.22
N ARG A 86 -7.83 17.22 -8.64
CA ARG A 86 -7.89 17.02 -7.20
C ARG A 86 -6.49 16.81 -6.59
N TRP A 87 -5.75 15.83 -7.07
CA TRP A 87 -4.37 15.55 -6.64
C TRP A 87 -3.50 16.82 -6.71
N ARG A 88 -3.63 17.57 -7.80
CA ARG A 88 -2.88 18.82 -8.00
C ARG A 88 -3.28 19.93 -7.02
N SER A 89 -4.57 20.03 -6.69
CA SER A 89 -5.08 20.97 -5.68
C SER A 89 -4.66 20.58 -4.26
N GLU A 90 -4.43 19.28 -4.03
CA GLU A 90 -3.91 18.71 -2.78
C GLU A 90 -2.36 18.62 -2.80
N HIS A 91 -1.70 19.56 -3.48
CA HIS A 91 -0.24 19.72 -3.55
C HIS A 91 0.54 18.63 -4.29
N GLY A 92 -0.14 17.68 -4.94
CA GLY A 92 0.50 16.65 -5.75
C GLY A 92 1.28 15.62 -4.93
N ARG A 93 0.67 15.08 -3.87
CA ARG A 93 1.31 14.09 -2.98
C ARG A 93 1.82 12.87 -3.74
N ILE A 94 3.11 12.56 -3.57
CA ILE A 94 3.75 11.35 -4.09
C ILE A 94 4.26 10.54 -2.90
N VAL A 95 4.01 9.23 -2.89
CA VAL A 95 4.59 8.28 -1.94
C VAL A 95 5.49 7.31 -2.69
N VAL A 96 6.68 7.06 -2.16
CA VAL A 96 7.66 6.15 -2.75
C VAL A 96 7.77 4.93 -1.83
N LEU A 97 7.54 3.75 -2.39
CA LEU A 97 7.45 2.49 -1.66
C LEU A 97 8.43 1.48 -2.25
N GLY A 98 9.00 0.63 -1.40
CA GLY A 98 9.86 -0.47 -1.82
C GLY A 98 9.05 -1.70 -2.23
N VAL A 99 9.49 -2.36 -3.30
CA VAL A 99 9.08 -3.73 -3.65
C VAL A 99 10.31 -4.61 -3.78
N GLU A 100 10.15 -5.89 -3.44
CA GLU A 100 11.27 -6.83 -3.34
C GLU A 100 11.93 -7.04 -4.72
N ASP A 101 11.14 -7.40 -5.74
CA ASP A 101 11.65 -7.77 -7.06
C ASP A 101 10.67 -7.43 -8.21
N LEU A 102 10.96 -7.97 -9.40
CA LEU A 102 10.11 -7.79 -10.59
C LEU A 102 8.77 -8.51 -10.48
N GLU A 103 8.73 -9.71 -9.92
CA GLU A 103 7.50 -10.51 -9.81
C GLU A 103 6.49 -9.79 -8.90
N ALA A 104 6.96 -9.30 -7.75
CA ALA A 104 6.14 -8.47 -6.86
C ALA A 104 5.65 -7.17 -7.54
N LEU A 105 6.51 -6.53 -8.34
CA LEU A 105 6.14 -5.33 -9.11
C LEU A 105 5.05 -5.65 -10.16
N GLU A 106 5.13 -6.80 -10.82
CA GLU A 106 4.18 -7.25 -11.83
C GLU A 106 2.80 -7.54 -11.23
N VAL A 107 2.73 -8.12 -10.03
CA VAL A 107 1.46 -8.29 -9.28
C VAL A 107 0.75 -6.95 -9.09
N HIS A 108 1.47 -5.91 -8.65
CA HIS A 108 0.88 -4.58 -8.47
C HIS A 108 0.50 -3.90 -9.80
N LEU A 109 1.20 -4.22 -10.89
CA LEU A 109 0.82 -3.76 -12.23
C LEU A 109 -0.50 -4.38 -12.67
N GLU A 110 -0.66 -5.69 -12.49
CA GLU A 110 -1.90 -6.42 -12.80
C GLU A 110 -3.08 -5.89 -11.97
N ASP A 111 -2.88 -5.66 -10.67
CA ASP A 111 -3.90 -5.06 -9.80
C ASP A 111 -4.30 -3.66 -10.29
N ALA A 112 -3.33 -2.81 -10.62
CA ALA A 112 -3.62 -1.47 -11.15
C ALA A 112 -4.42 -1.53 -12.47
N GLN A 113 -4.12 -2.51 -13.34
CA GLN A 113 -4.87 -2.75 -14.57
C GLN A 113 -6.29 -3.23 -14.31
N ALA A 114 -6.47 -4.21 -13.41
CA ALA A 114 -7.77 -4.74 -13.03
C ALA A 114 -8.68 -3.66 -12.44
N HIS A 115 -8.11 -2.74 -11.64
CA HIS A 115 -8.82 -1.60 -11.07
C HIS A 115 -8.95 -0.40 -12.03
N ARG A 116 -8.41 -0.49 -13.26
CA ARG A 116 -8.41 0.57 -14.28
C ARG A 116 -7.81 1.89 -13.75
N LEU A 117 -6.78 1.77 -12.91
CA LEU A 117 -6.03 2.92 -12.41
C LEU A 117 -5.04 3.38 -13.47
N VAL A 118 -4.77 4.68 -13.49
CA VAL A 118 -3.65 5.23 -14.25
C VAL A 118 -2.36 4.63 -13.70
N HIS A 119 -1.52 4.10 -14.58
CA HIS A 119 -0.23 3.52 -14.21
C HIS A 119 0.77 3.67 -15.34
N HIS A 120 2.06 3.62 -14.99
CA HIS A 120 3.17 3.66 -15.93
C HIS A 120 4.42 2.97 -15.35
N ALA A 121 4.91 1.94 -16.04
CA ALA A 121 6.18 1.29 -15.72
C ALA A 121 7.33 2.00 -16.44
N VAL A 122 8.42 2.28 -15.72
CA VAL A 122 9.62 2.92 -16.27
C VAL A 122 10.73 1.88 -16.38
N SER A 123 11.30 1.79 -17.57
CA SER A 123 12.44 0.91 -17.85
C SER A 123 13.71 1.72 -18.02
N ASP A 124 14.83 1.21 -17.52
CA ASP A 124 16.12 1.86 -17.75
C ASP A 124 16.55 1.63 -19.20
N ALA A 125 16.87 2.72 -19.91
CA ALA A 125 17.29 2.69 -21.31
C ALA A 125 18.73 2.18 -21.50
N GLY A 126 19.34 1.57 -20.47
CA GLY A 126 20.67 0.97 -20.55
C GLY A 126 21.82 1.97 -20.49
N ARG A 127 21.63 3.14 -19.86
CA ARG A 127 22.71 4.13 -19.65
C ARG A 127 23.38 4.04 -18.29
N THR A 128 22.98 3.10 -17.43
CA THR A 128 23.50 2.96 -16.07
C THR A 128 23.53 1.48 -15.60
N GLU A 129 23.85 1.28 -14.33
CA GLU A 129 24.17 0.06 -13.55
C GLU A 129 23.25 -1.18 -13.69
N VAL A 130 22.20 -1.14 -14.52
CA VAL A 130 21.20 -2.22 -14.68
C VAL A 130 21.10 -2.60 -16.16
N ALA A 131 20.79 -3.87 -16.46
CA ALA A 131 20.65 -4.35 -17.83
C ALA A 131 19.63 -3.51 -18.64
N PRO A 132 19.91 -3.16 -19.91
CA PRO A 132 19.00 -2.38 -20.75
C PRO A 132 17.61 -3.02 -20.85
N GLY A 133 16.55 -2.22 -20.74
CA GLY A 133 15.17 -2.69 -20.84
C GLY A 133 14.60 -3.26 -19.53
N THR A 134 15.36 -3.22 -18.43
CA THR A 134 14.86 -3.66 -17.12
C THR A 134 13.87 -2.66 -16.56
N VAL A 135 12.68 -3.13 -16.18
CA VAL A 135 11.68 -2.32 -15.46
C VAL A 135 12.22 -2.01 -14.07
N THR A 136 12.32 -0.72 -13.73
CA THR A 136 12.93 -0.25 -12.48
C THR A 136 11.89 0.21 -11.46
N VAL A 137 10.87 0.95 -11.92
CA VAL A 137 9.84 1.52 -11.07
C VAL A 137 8.47 1.45 -11.74
N LEU A 138 7.41 1.41 -10.94
CA LEU A 138 6.01 1.48 -11.37
C LEU A 138 5.32 2.66 -10.70
N GLY A 139 4.80 3.61 -11.48
CA GLY A 139 3.89 4.63 -10.98
C GLY A 139 2.45 4.14 -11.04
N ILE A 140 1.67 4.40 -9.98
CA ILE A 140 0.23 4.11 -9.86
C ILE A 140 -0.48 5.38 -9.37
N GLY A 141 -1.52 5.78 -10.08
CA GLY A 141 -2.33 6.96 -9.79
C GLY A 141 -1.98 8.19 -10.65
N PRO A 142 -2.45 9.38 -10.27
CA PRO A 142 -3.13 9.69 -9.01
C PRO A 142 -4.45 8.94 -8.84
N ALA A 143 -4.68 8.41 -7.64
CA ALA A 143 -5.86 7.65 -7.27
C ALA A 143 -6.33 8.02 -5.87
N PRO A 144 -7.60 7.76 -5.50
CA PRO A 144 -8.07 7.95 -4.14
C PRO A 144 -7.21 7.17 -3.15
N SER A 145 -6.86 7.78 -2.01
CA SER A 145 -5.90 7.21 -1.05
C SER A 145 -6.45 5.93 -0.43
N SER A 146 -7.77 5.81 -0.25
CA SER A 146 -8.38 4.55 0.20
C SER A 146 -8.17 3.39 -0.77
N VAL A 147 -8.15 3.66 -2.08
CA VAL A 147 -7.89 2.64 -3.10
C VAL A 147 -6.41 2.26 -3.08
N LEU A 148 -5.50 3.25 -3.02
CA LEU A 148 -4.07 2.95 -2.93
C LEU A 148 -3.71 2.19 -1.65
N GLU A 149 -4.33 2.48 -0.52
CA GLU A 149 -4.11 1.74 0.73
C GLU A 149 -4.41 0.23 0.56
N VAL A 150 -5.43 -0.12 -0.23
CA VAL A 150 -5.75 -1.52 -0.53
C VAL A 150 -4.69 -2.18 -1.40
N LEU A 151 -4.20 -1.48 -2.43
CA LEU A 151 -3.22 -2.05 -3.37
C LEU A 151 -1.80 -2.10 -2.80
N VAL A 152 -1.36 -1.07 -2.08
CA VAL A 152 0.05 -0.86 -1.72
C VAL A 152 0.29 -0.58 -0.24
N GLY A 153 -0.75 -0.58 0.61
CA GLY A 153 -0.62 -0.23 2.04
C GLY A 153 0.18 -1.23 2.89
N ARG A 154 0.54 -2.40 2.34
CA ARG A 154 1.43 -3.38 2.99
C ARG A 154 2.91 -3.14 2.72
N LEU A 155 3.23 -2.27 1.76
CA LEU A 155 4.61 -1.96 1.39
C LEU A 155 5.20 -0.91 2.31
N GLU A 156 6.51 -0.97 2.51
CA GLU A 156 7.23 0.01 3.31
C GLU A 156 7.68 1.21 2.47
N ALA A 157 7.73 2.39 3.09
CA ALA A 157 8.29 3.57 2.47
C ALA A 157 9.81 3.43 2.32
N LEU A 158 10.34 3.93 1.19
CA LEU A 158 11.75 3.88 0.86
C LEU A 158 12.58 5.00 1.51
#